data_AF-V9LG42-F1
#
_entry.id   AF-V9LG42-F1
#
_cell.length_a   1.000
_cell.length_b   1.000
_cell.length_c   1.000
_cell.angle_alpha   90.00
_cell.angle_beta   90.00
_cell.angle_gamma   90.00
#
_symmetry.space_group_name_H-M   'P 1'
#
loop_
_entity.id
_entity.type
_entity.pdbx_description
1 polymer ?
#
loop_
_entity_poly.entity_id
_entity_poly.type
_entity_poly.pdbx_seq_one_letter_code
_entity_poly.pdbx_strand_id
1 'polypeptide(L)'
;LVALRPANVEEEKERFFKSNFTYDPQFEYVESNASSMVVRYSVASDRFINQAVRILQCALKQYGSYENFEVATGGSVLAKSKIWASIRKYMQKEGCAGEVVVRLSDDLLSQAVMMVENSRPTLTINLGGARQYWLEGMLRHEIGTHYIRGANNQRQPWCGAVGRKRMGLKPANPTEEGLASLHSVLFRKFPLLWRAALLY
;
A
#
# COMPACT_ATOMS: atom_id res chain seq x y z
N LEU A 1 13.33 2.11 3.01
CA LEU A 1 13.06 2.98 4.19
C LEU A 1 12.84 2.06 5.38
N VAL A 2 13.46 2.36 6.52
CA VAL A 2 13.07 1.71 7.79
C VAL A 2 11.71 2.28 8.16
N ALA A 3 10.73 1.42 8.42
CA ALA A 3 9.41 1.86 8.88
C ALA A 3 9.58 2.52 10.25
N LEU A 4 9.23 3.81 10.36
CA LEU A 4 9.20 4.50 11.65
C LEU A 4 8.03 3.92 12.46
N ARG A 5 8.34 3.29 13.60
CA ARG A 5 7.34 2.76 14.52
C ARG A 5 7.31 3.64 15.77
N PRO A 6 6.17 4.26 16.11
CA PRO A 6 6.06 4.97 17.37
C PRO A 6 6.24 4.03 18.57
N ALA A 7 6.78 4.56 19.67
CA ALA A 7 6.93 3.82 20.92
C ALA A 7 5.63 3.71 21.72
N ASN A 8 4.73 4.68 21.54
CA ASN A 8 3.52 4.85 22.35
C ASN A 8 2.21 4.53 21.60
N VAL A 9 2.25 3.67 20.56
CA VAL A 9 1.06 3.38 19.71
C VAL A 9 -0.15 2.93 20.53
N GLU A 10 0.02 1.97 21.45
CA GLU A 10 -1.10 1.44 22.23
C GLU A 10 -1.64 2.46 23.24
N GLU A 11 -0.76 3.26 23.85
CA GLU A 11 -1.17 4.31 24.78
C GLU A 11 -1.98 5.41 24.08
N GLU A 12 -1.50 5.88 22.94
CA GLU A 12 -2.17 6.90 22.14
C GLU A 12 -3.50 6.42 21.58
N LYS A 13 -3.56 5.15 21.18
CA LYS A 13 -4.81 4.48 20.80
C LYS A 13 -5.82 4.49 21.96
N GLU A 14 -5.41 4.07 23.15
CA GLU A 14 -6.30 4.10 24.32
C GLU A 14 -6.81 5.51 24.64
N ARG A 15 -5.92 6.51 24.62
CA ARG A 15 -6.29 7.93 24.85
C ARG A 15 -7.29 8.41 23.82
N PHE A 16 -7.09 8.08 22.54
CA PHE A 16 -7.99 8.42 21.45
C PHE A 16 -9.41 7.86 21.67
N PHE A 17 -9.52 6.56 21.97
CA PHE A 17 -10.83 5.94 22.23
C PHE A 17 -11.49 6.48 23.51
N LYS A 18 -10.73 6.70 24.58
CA LYS A 18 -11.24 7.30 25.83
C LYS A 18 -11.73 8.74 25.63
N SER A 19 -11.15 9.48 24.68
CA SER A 19 -11.56 10.85 24.34
C SER A 19 -12.83 10.93 23.48
N ASN A 20 -13.47 9.81 23.16
CA ASN A 20 -14.55 9.76 22.18
C ASN A 20 -14.15 10.37 20.82
N PHE A 21 -12.94 10.02 20.35
CA PHE A 21 -12.41 10.42 19.03
C PHE A 21 -12.14 11.92 18.85
N THR A 22 -12.04 12.68 19.94
CA THR A 22 -11.82 14.15 19.90
C THR A 22 -10.38 14.57 20.13
N TYR A 23 -9.55 13.66 20.64
CA TYR A 23 -8.11 13.87 20.83
C TYR A 23 -7.34 13.58 19.54
N ASP A 24 -6.30 14.37 19.26
CA ASP A 24 -5.35 14.09 18.19
C ASP A 24 -4.16 13.30 18.75
N PRO A 25 -3.97 12.01 18.39
CA PRO A 25 -2.89 11.18 18.89
C PRO A 25 -1.50 11.79 18.68
N GLN A 26 -0.68 11.86 19.73
CA GLN A 26 0.68 12.40 19.71
C GLN A 26 1.72 11.26 19.82
N PHE A 27 2.32 10.90 18.68
CA PHE A 27 3.25 9.78 18.58
C PHE A 27 4.71 10.15 18.92
N GLU A 28 5.32 9.35 19.78
CA GLU A 28 6.73 9.46 20.18
C GLU A 28 7.60 8.45 19.44
N TYR A 29 8.80 8.86 19.01
CA TYR A 29 9.73 8.03 18.24
C TYR A 29 11.10 7.95 18.91
N VAL A 30 11.65 6.74 19.04
CA VAL A 30 12.97 6.49 19.63
C VAL A 30 14.05 6.60 18.53
N GLU A 31 14.54 7.82 18.28
CA GLU A 31 15.86 8.21 17.69
C GLU A 31 15.81 9.44 16.74
N SER A 32 16.89 10.22 16.79
CA SER A 32 17.09 11.59 16.28
C SER A 32 17.13 11.76 14.75
N ASN A 33 17.28 10.68 13.98
CA ASN A 33 17.34 10.73 12.51
C ASN A 33 15.96 10.92 11.84
N ALA A 34 14.87 10.77 12.60
CA ALA A 34 13.51 11.04 12.15
C ALA A 34 13.24 12.54 11.92
N SER A 35 14.04 13.43 12.53
CA SER A 35 13.77 14.86 12.62
C SER A 35 13.55 15.54 11.26
N SER A 36 14.44 15.37 10.28
CA SER A 36 14.33 16.10 9.01
C SER A 36 13.14 15.65 8.14
N MET A 37 12.81 14.36 8.11
CA MET A 37 11.66 13.85 7.35
C MET A 37 10.35 14.15 8.05
N VAL A 38 10.27 13.93 9.37
CA VAL A 38 9.08 14.24 10.17
C VAL A 38 8.77 15.73 10.08
N VAL A 39 9.76 16.61 10.17
CA VAL A 39 9.57 18.07 10.00
C VAL A 39 9.16 18.42 8.56
N ARG A 40 9.75 17.76 7.54
CA ARG A 40 9.41 18.03 6.15
C ARG A 40 7.97 17.63 5.80
N TYR A 41 7.45 16.59 6.43
CA TYR A 41 6.11 16.05 6.18
C TYR A 41 5.17 16.25 7.39
N SER A 42 5.47 17.19 8.28
CA SER A 42 4.66 17.45 9.48
C SER A 42 3.33 18.12 9.16
N VAL A 43 3.24 18.79 8.02
CA VAL A 43 2.02 19.42 7.53
C VAL A 43 1.39 18.50 6.48
N ALA A 44 0.21 17.97 6.79
CA ALA A 44 -0.58 17.21 5.84
C ALA A 44 -0.99 18.10 4.66
N SER A 45 -0.94 17.55 3.44
CA SER A 45 -1.37 18.27 2.26
C SER A 45 -2.87 18.13 2.06
N ASP A 46 -3.59 19.25 2.06
CA ASP A 46 -5.03 19.34 1.80
C ASP A 46 -5.37 19.47 0.30
N ARG A 47 -4.36 19.49 -0.58
CA ARG A 47 -4.49 19.81 -2.01
C ARG A 47 -5.62 19.04 -2.72
N PHE A 48 -5.86 17.80 -2.32
CA PHE A 48 -6.86 16.93 -2.93
C PHE A 48 -7.98 16.50 -1.96
N ILE A 49 -8.15 17.18 -0.83
CA ILE A 49 -9.16 16.83 0.18
C ILE A 49 -10.58 16.83 -0.43
N ASN A 50 -10.89 17.81 -1.28
CA ASN A 50 -12.19 17.91 -1.93
C ASN A 50 -12.45 16.73 -2.87
N GLN A 51 -11.43 16.25 -3.59
CA GLN A 51 -11.52 15.09 -4.46
C GLN A 51 -11.65 13.81 -3.64
N ALA A 52 -10.88 13.68 -2.57
CA ALA A 52 -10.96 12.56 -1.64
C ALA A 52 -12.37 12.43 -1.04
N VAL A 53 -12.91 13.52 -0.48
CA VAL A 53 -14.28 13.56 0.06
C VAL A 53 -15.32 13.18 -1.00
N ARG A 54 -15.19 13.66 -2.24
CA ARG A 54 -16.11 13.29 -3.33
C ARG A 54 -16.05 11.79 -3.67
N ILE A 55 -14.87 11.19 -3.67
CA ILE A 55 -14.71 9.74 -3.89
C ILE A 55 -15.43 8.96 -2.79
N LEU A 56 -15.23 9.34 -1.53
CA LEU A 56 -15.88 8.71 -0.37
C LEU A 56 -17.40 8.88 -0.43
N GLN A 57 -17.89 10.10 -0.68
CA GLN A 57 -19.32 10.38 -0.81
C GLN A 57 -19.97 9.61 -1.98
N CYS A 58 -19.27 9.48 -3.11
CA CYS A 58 -19.78 8.74 -4.27
C CYS A 58 -20.00 7.26 -3.92
N ALA A 59 -19.02 6.64 -3.26
CA ALA A 59 -19.15 5.26 -2.80
C ALA A 59 -20.20 5.11 -1.69
N LEU A 60 -20.28 6.01 -0.71
CA LEU A 60 -21.34 5.97 0.31
C LEU A 60 -22.73 6.11 -0.31
N LYS A 61 -22.89 7.02 -1.28
CA LYS A 61 -24.16 7.20 -1.98
C LYS A 61 -24.58 5.93 -2.75
N GLN A 62 -23.61 5.20 -3.31
CA GLN A 62 -23.89 4.01 -4.12
C GLN A 62 -24.07 2.74 -3.27
N TYR A 63 -23.30 2.58 -2.19
CA TYR A 63 -23.22 1.32 -1.43
C TYR A 63 -23.73 1.45 0.02
N GLY A 64 -23.98 2.66 0.51
CA GLY A 64 -24.48 2.92 1.87
C GLY A 64 -23.40 2.88 2.95
N SER A 65 -22.45 1.95 2.87
CA SER A 65 -21.33 1.81 3.80
C SER A 65 -20.06 1.32 3.11
N TYR A 66 -18.93 1.37 3.82
CA TYR A 66 -17.67 0.81 3.34
C TYR A 66 -17.73 -0.71 3.19
N GLU A 67 -18.33 -1.41 4.15
CA GLU A 67 -18.46 -2.87 4.17
C GLU A 67 -19.26 -3.35 2.95
N ASN A 68 -20.35 -2.64 2.62
CA ASN A 68 -21.14 -2.92 1.43
C ASN A 68 -20.34 -2.64 0.15
N PHE A 69 -19.58 -1.55 0.10
CA PHE A 69 -18.68 -1.26 -1.03
C PHE A 69 -17.64 -2.38 -1.21
N GLU A 70 -17.04 -2.83 -0.11
CA GLU A 70 -16.01 -3.86 -0.08
C GLU A 70 -16.55 -5.21 -0.57
N VAL A 71 -17.73 -5.62 -0.09
CA VAL A 71 -18.39 -6.85 -0.55
C VAL A 71 -18.81 -6.74 -2.01
N ALA A 72 -19.44 -5.63 -2.41
CA ALA A 72 -19.97 -5.46 -3.76
C ALA A 72 -18.87 -5.38 -4.83
N THR A 73 -17.75 -4.73 -4.52
CA THR A 73 -16.67 -4.50 -5.50
C THR A 73 -15.49 -5.46 -5.33
N GLY A 74 -15.28 -6.02 -4.14
CA GLY A 74 -14.22 -6.97 -3.83
C GLY A 74 -14.65 -8.42 -3.93
N GLY A 75 -15.94 -8.72 -3.78
CA GLY A 75 -16.45 -10.09 -3.72
C GLY A 75 -16.12 -10.76 -2.39
N SER A 76 -16.22 -12.09 -2.37
CA SER A 76 -15.96 -12.89 -1.18
C SER A 76 -14.48 -12.91 -0.83
N VAL A 77 -14.18 -13.01 0.47
CA VAL A 77 -12.84 -13.36 0.95
C VAL A 77 -12.47 -14.74 0.41
N LEU A 78 -11.23 -14.90 -0.05
CA LEU A 78 -10.77 -16.11 -0.70
C LEU A 78 -10.16 -17.09 0.32
N ALA A 79 -10.40 -18.39 0.11
CA ALA A 79 -9.65 -19.43 0.80
C ALA A 79 -8.17 -19.41 0.41
N LYS A 80 -7.27 -19.82 1.33
CA LYS A 80 -5.81 -19.85 1.11
C LYS A 80 -5.41 -20.52 -0.20
N SER A 81 -6.06 -21.62 -0.57
CA SER A 81 -5.80 -22.35 -1.82
C SER A 81 -6.05 -21.51 -3.08
N LYS A 82 -7.12 -20.70 -3.10
CA LYS A 82 -7.46 -19.79 -4.20
C LYS A 82 -6.51 -18.59 -4.27
N ILE A 83 -6.09 -18.08 -3.12
CA ILE A 83 -5.07 -17.03 -3.03
C ILE A 83 -3.76 -17.54 -3.67
N TRP A 84 -3.28 -18.69 -3.22
CA TRP A 84 -2.06 -19.33 -3.75
C TRP A 84 -2.14 -19.65 -5.25
N ALA A 85 -3.29 -20.13 -5.74
CA ALA A 85 -3.48 -20.37 -7.17
C ALA A 85 -3.38 -19.08 -7.98
N SER A 86 -3.96 -17.98 -7.48
CA SER A 86 -3.92 -16.67 -8.14
C SER A 86 -2.51 -16.08 -8.16
N ILE A 87 -1.78 -16.17 -7.05
CA ILE A 87 -0.38 -15.74 -6.95
C ILE A 87 0.48 -16.49 -7.95
N ARG A 88 0.42 -17.83 -7.98
CA ARG A 88 1.21 -18.64 -8.92
C ARG A 88 0.89 -18.27 -10.37
N LYS A 89 -0.38 -18.17 -10.72
CA LYS A 89 -0.82 -17.76 -12.06
C LYS A 89 -0.27 -16.39 -12.44
N TYR A 90 -0.32 -15.42 -11.52
CA TYR A 90 0.17 -14.07 -11.75
C TYR A 90 1.69 -14.05 -11.93
N MET A 91 2.45 -14.68 -11.03
CA MET A 91 3.92 -14.72 -11.14
C MET A 91 4.42 -15.46 -12.37
N GLN A 92 3.74 -16.53 -12.79
CA GLN A 92 4.03 -17.21 -14.05
C GLN A 92 3.79 -16.29 -15.26
N LYS A 93 2.65 -15.58 -15.27
CA LYS A 93 2.31 -14.63 -16.33
C LYS A 93 3.35 -13.51 -16.45
N GLU A 94 3.79 -12.96 -15.32
CA GLU A 94 4.76 -11.86 -15.29
C GLU A 94 6.22 -12.35 -15.39
N GLY A 95 6.45 -13.66 -15.48
CA GLY A 95 7.78 -14.24 -15.66
C GLY A 95 8.70 -14.18 -14.43
N CYS A 96 8.15 -14.01 -13.23
CA CYS A 96 8.92 -13.87 -11.98
C CYS A 96 8.70 -15.01 -10.97
N ALA A 97 8.22 -16.17 -11.46
CA ALA A 97 7.97 -17.33 -10.62
C ALA A 97 9.25 -17.78 -9.88
N GLY A 98 9.17 -17.86 -8.55
CA GLY A 98 10.30 -18.25 -7.69
C GLY A 98 11.22 -17.10 -7.27
N GLU A 99 11.04 -15.89 -7.79
CA GLU A 99 11.87 -14.73 -7.43
C GLU A 99 11.35 -13.97 -6.20
N VAL A 100 10.04 -14.05 -5.93
CA VAL A 100 9.38 -13.41 -4.78
C VAL A 100 8.92 -14.49 -3.80
N VAL A 101 9.34 -14.38 -2.55
CA VAL A 101 8.83 -15.19 -1.44
C VAL A 101 7.46 -14.66 -1.04
N VAL A 102 6.46 -15.52 -0.89
CA VAL A 102 5.11 -15.08 -0.50
C VAL A 102 4.73 -15.64 0.86
N ARG A 103 4.13 -14.79 1.70
CA ARG A 103 3.60 -15.14 3.02
C ARG A 103 2.15 -14.69 3.12
N LEU A 104 1.34 -15.50 3.77
CA LEU A 104 -0.04 -15.15 4.11
C LEU A 104 -0.12 -14.96 5.63
N SER A 105 -0.71 -13.86 6.08
CA SER A 105 -0.81 -13.50 7.50
C SER A 105 -2.21 -12.97 7.80
N ASP A 106 -2.68 -13.19 9.03
CA ASP A 106 -3.90 -12.57 9.56
C ASP A 106 -3.57 -11.26 10.33
N ASP A 107 -2.31 -11.06 10.72
CA ASP A 107 -1.85 -9.98 11.60
C ASP A 107 -1.34 -8.75 10.84
N LEU A 108 -1.27 -8.82 9.51
CA LEU A 108 -0.82 -7.70 8.68
C LEU A 108 -1.90 -6.60 8.65
N LEU A 109 -1.60 -5.40 9.15
CA LEU A 109 -2.56 -4.28 9.16
C LEU A 109 -2.94 -3.80 7.74
N SER A 110 -1.99 -3.83 6.80
CA SER A 110 -2.25 -3.50 5.40
C SER A 110 -2.84 -4.70 4.64
N GLN A 111 -3.40 -4.46 3.45
CA GLN A 111 -3.87 -5.56 2.60
C GLN A 111 -2.73 -6.44 2.09
N ALA A 112 -1.59 -5.82 1.79
CA ALA A 112 -0.35 -6.49 1.46
C ALA A 112 0.82 -5.53 1.70
N VAL A 113 2.04 -6.07 1.65
CA VAL A 113 3.27 -5.31 1.63
C VAL A 113 4.37 -6.07 0.88
N MET A 114 5.10 -5.37 0.03
CA MET A 114 6.34 -5.83 -0.60
C MET A 114 7.56 -5.27 0.14
N MET A 115 8.42 -6.15 0.63
CA MET A 115 9.67 -5.79 1.31
C MET A 115 10.85 -6.62 0.79
N VAL A 116 12.07 -6.23 1.16
CA VAL A 116 13.26 -7.07 0.99
C VAL A 116 13.67 -7.59 2.36
N GLU A 117 13.56 -8.90 2.56
CA GLU A 117 13.97 -9.57 3.79
C GLU A 117 15.10 -10.54 3.50
N ASN A 118 16.22 -10.44 4.23
CA ASN A 118 17.40 -11.29 4.02
C ASN A 118 17.84 -11.35 2.54
N SER A 119 17.86 -10.18 1.89
CA SER A 119 18.17 -10.02 0.45
C SER A 119 17.20 -10.71 -0.51
N ARG A 120 16.00 -11.10 -0.05
CA ARG A 120 14.95 -11.71 -0.88
C ARG A 120 13.70 -10.83 -0.93
N PRO A 121 13.18 -10.51 -2.13
CA PRO A 121 11.87 -9.89 -2.27
C PRO A 121 10.80 -10.77 -1.61
N THR A 122 10.05 -10.20 -0.67
CA THR A 122 9.07 -10.90 0.14
C THR A 122 7.76 -10.12 0.11
N LEU A 123 6.71 -10.77 -0.39
CA LEU A 123 5.33 -10.28 -0.39
C LEU A 123 4.58 -10.91 0.78
N THR A 124 4.06 -10.11 1.68
CA THR A 124 3.12 -10.57 2.73
C THR A 124 1.73 -10.07 2.39
N ILE A 125 0.73 -10.96 2.39
CA ILE A 125 -0.68 -10.65 2.10
C ILE A 125 -1.54 -10.90 3.33
N ASN A 126 -2.41 -9.95 3.66
CA ASN A 126 -3.45 -10.14 4.66
C ASN A 126 -4.57 -11.03 4.10
N LEU A 127 -4.84 -12.14 4.79
CA LEU A 127 -5.88 -13.11 4.43
C LEU A 127 -7.29 -12.51 4.41
N GLY A 128 -7.65 -11.68 5.39
CA GLY A 128 -8.93 -10.98 5.45
C GLY A 128 -9.10 -9.93 4.34
N GLY A 129 -7.99 -9.40 3.82
CA GLY A 129 -7.98 -8.44 2.70
C GLY A 129 -8.00 -9.08 1.30
N ALA A 130 -7.79 -10.40 1.20
CA ALA A 130 -7.64 -11.10 -0.07
C ALA A 130 -9.00 -11.50 -0.67
N ARG A 131 -9.58 -10.60 -1.46
CA ARG A 131 -10.92 -10.78 -2.05
C ARG A 131 -10.89 -11.09 -3.54
N GLN A 132 -11.90 -11.83 -4.00
CA GLN A 132 -12.01 -12.39 -5.35
C GLN A 132 -11.68 -11.40 -6.47
N TYR A 133 -12.26 -10.20 -6.44
CA TYR A 133 -12.14 -9.21 -7.50
C TYR A 133 -11.02 -8.19 -7.25
N TRP A 134 -10.37 -8.22 -6.09
CA TRP A 134 -9.33 -7.27 -5.71
C TRP A 134 -7.93 -7.88 -5.71
N LEU A 135 -7.81 -9.19 -5.52
CA LEU A 135 -6.51 -9.85 -5.36
C LEU A 135 -5.57 -9.61 -6.55
N GLU A 136 -6.05 -9.66 -7.80
CA GLU A 136 -5.18 -9.39 -8.94
C GLU A 136 -4.67 -7.94 -8.95
N GLY A 137 -5.51 -6.97 -8.61
CA GLY A 137 -5.10 -5.57 -8.46
C GLY A 137 -4.04 -5.40 -7.37
N MET A 138 -4.21 -6.09 -6.23
CA MET A 138 -3.22 -6.13 -5.16
C MET A 138 -1.88 -6.73 -5.64
N LEU A 139 -1.90 -7.81 -6.42
CA LEU A 139 -0.67 -8.38 -7.00
C LEU A 139 0.00 -7.42 -7.98
N ARG A 140 -0.77 -6.65 -8.77
CA ARG A 140 -0.23 -5.61 -9.64
C ARG A 140 0.37 -4.44 -8.86
N HIS A 141 -0.24 -4.08 -7.73
CA HIS A 141 0.33 -3.10 -6.81
C HIS A 141 1.69 -3.58 -6.31
N GLU A 142 1.73 -4.72 -5.63
CA GLU A 142 2.93 -5.17 -4.92
C GLU A 142 4.00 -5.75 -5.86
N ILE A 143 3.62 -6.70 -6.72
CA ILE A 143 4.57 -7.36 -7.62
C ILE A 143 4.80 -6.50 -8.85
N GLY A 144 3.73 -6.02 -9.49
CA GLY A 144 3.82 -5.25 -10.73
C GLY A 144 4.53 -3.91 -10.54
N THR A 145 4.22 -3.19 -9.47
CA THR A 145 4.79 -1.86 -9.23
C THR A 145 6.08 -1.98 -8.44
N HIS A 146 6.02 -2.43 -7.18
CA HIS A 146 7.17 -2.35 -6.29
C HIS A 146 8.30 -3.29 -6.70
N TYR A 147 7.99 -4.54 -7.06
CA TYR A 147 9.02 -5.51 -7.40
C TYR A 147 9.49 -5.42 -8.87
N ILE A 148 8.62 -5.62 -9.86
CA ILE A 148 9.00 -5.71 -11.27
C ILE A 148 9.61 -4.39 -11.78
N ARG A 149 9.04 -3.23 -11.43
CA ARG A 149 9.65 -1.95 -11.83
C ARG A 149 10.99 -1.74 -11.14
N GLY A 150 11.12 -2.14 -9.88
CA GLY A 150 12.38 -2.12 -9.15
C GLY A 150 13.45 -2.96 -9.84
N ALA A 151 13.14 -4.22 -10.16
CA ALA A 151 14.02 -5.14 -10.88
C ALA A 151 14.39 -4.61 -12.28
N ASN A 152 13.42 -4.05 -13.01
CA ASN A 152 13.67 -3.46 -14.33
C ASN A 152 14.55 -2.21 -14.22
N ASN A 153 14.34 -1.36 -13.22
CA ASN A 153 15.15 -0.16 -12.98
C ASN A 153 16.60 -0.54 -12.66
N GLN A 154 16.85 -1.64 -11.94
CA GLN A 154 18.21 -2.13 -11.65
C GLN A 154 19.02 -2.48 -12.92
N ARG A 155 18.33 -2.86 -14.00
CA ARG A 155 18.97 -3.17 -15.30
C ARG A 155 19.29 -1.92 -16.13
N GLN A 156 18.86 -0.74 -15.69
CA GLN A 156 19.03 0.50 -16.46
C GLN A 156 20.34 1.22 -16.10
N PRO A 157 20.97 1.93 -17.06
CA PRO A 157 22.15 2.76 -16.79
C PRO A 157 21.95 3.88 -15.75
N TRP A 158 20.69 4.22 -15.46
CA TRP A 158 20.28 5.22 -14.47
C TRP A 158 19.73 4.60 -13.18
N CYS A 159 19.97 3.31 -12.91
CA CYS A 159 19.37 2.59 -11.79
C CYS A 159 19.58 3.29 -10.43
N GLY A 160 20.76 3.89 -10.22
CA GLY A 160 21.15 4.57 -8.98
C GLY A 160 21.30 6.09 -9.13
N ALA A 161 21.45 6.77 -8.00
CA ALA A 161 21.54 8.23 -7.91
C ALA A 161 22.64 8.83 -8.81
N VAL A 162 23.81 8.19 -8.88
CA VAL A 162 24.93 8.61 -9.73
C VAL A 162 24.54 8.57 -11.22
N GLY A 163 23.95 7.45 -11.66
CA GLY A 163 23.49 7.28 -13.04
C GLY A 163 22.42 8.30 -13.42
N ARG A 164 21.45 8.54 -12.54
CA ARG A 164 20.41 9.56 -12.75
C ARG A 164 20.99 10.96 -12.86
N LYS A 165 21.90 11.34 -11.96
CA LYS A 165 22.56 12.65 -11.98
C LYS A 165 23.34 12.86 -13.27
N ARG A 166 24.12 11.86 -13.70
CA ARG A 166 24.89 11.90 -14.97
C ARG A 166 23.99 12.12 -16.18
N MET A 167 22.74 11.64 -16.14
CA MET A 167 21.76 11.76 -17.21
C MET A 167 20.75 12.90 -17.02
N GLY A 168 20.95 13.79 -16.04
CA GLY A 168 20.04 14.92 -15.78
C GLY A 168 18.65 14.52 -15.27
N LEU A 169 18.49 13.31 -14.73
CA LEU A 169 17.20 12.82 -14.23
C LEU A 169 16.98 13.22 -12.76
N LYS A 170 15.73 13.55 -12.40
CA LYS A 170 15.30 13.73 -11.00
C LYS A 170 15.54 12.45 -10.18
N PRO A 171 15.70 12.52 -8.85
CA PRO A 171 15.76 11.33 -7.99
C PRO A 171 14.60 10.35 -8.24
N ALA A 172 14.82 9.06 -7.99
CA ALA A 172 13.74 8.08 -8.06
C ALA A 172 12.66 8.41 -7.02
N ASN A 173 11.39 8.17 -7.36
CA ASN A 173 10.32 8.25 -6.37
C ASN A 173 10.52 7.08 -5.39
N PRO A 174 10.72 7.36 -4.08
CA PRO A 174 11.09 6.31 -3.13
C PRO A 174 9.93 5.37 -2.78
N THR A 175 8.67 5.75 -3.07
CA THR A 175 7.50 4.98 -2.65
C THR A 175 6.68 4.42 -3.81
N GLU A 176 6.57 5.15 -4.93
CA GLU A 176 5.72 4.78 -6.08
C GLU A 176 4.23 4.50 -5.74
N GLU A 177 3.78 4.81 -4.51
CA GLU A 177 2.45 4.45 -3.99
C GLU A 177 1.28 5.01 -4.79
N GLY A 178 1.44 6.19 -5.39
CA GLY A 178 0.42 6.77 -6.28
C GLY A 178 0.17 5.90 -7.51
N LEU A 179 1.24 5.40 -8.14
CA LEU A 179 1.13 4.49 -9.29
C LEU A 179 0.61 3.12 -8.84
N ALA A 180 1.11 2.62 -7.72
CA ALA A 180 0.68 1.34 -7.17
C ALA A 180 -0.82 1.37 -6.83
N SER A 181 -1.33 2.48 -6.28
CA SER A 181 -2.76 2.69 -6.01
C SER A 181 -3.62 2.64 -7.27
N LEU A 182 -3.13 3.19 -8.38
CA LEU A 182 -3.82 3.08 -9.67
C LEU A 182 -3.87 1.64 -10.17
N HIS A 183 -2.75 0.91 -10.10
CA HIS A 183 -2.70 -0.51 -10.47
C HIS A 183 -3.62 -1.39 -9.62
N SER A 184 -3.88 -1.03 -8.36
CA SER A 184 -4.85 -1.73 -7.51
C SER A 184 -6.27 -1.72 -8.07
N VAL A 185 -6.66 -0.65 -8.77
CA VAL A 185 -8.05 -0.43 -9.21
C VAL A 185 -8.27 -0.46 -10.70
N LEU A 186 -7.23 -0.32 -11.53
CA LEU A 186 -7.30 -0.09 -12.97
C LEU A 186 -8.23 -1.06 -13.74
N PHE A 187 -8.28 -2.32 -13.32
CA PHE A 187 -9.07 -3.38 -13.98
C PHE A 187 -10.34 -3.77 -13.22
N ARG A 188 -10.70 -3.04 -12.16
CA ARG A 188 -11.96 -3.27 -11.43
C ARG A 188 -13.12 -2.70 -12.24
N LYS A 189 -14.28 -3.35 -12.16
CA LYS A 189 -15.53 -2.86 -12.76
C LYS A 189 -15.89 -1.45 -12.29
N PHE A 190 -15.65 -1.17 -11.01
CA PHE A 190 -15.83 0.16 -10.39
C PHE A 190 -14.51 0.58 -9.72
N PRO A 191 -13.64 1.32 -10.41
CA PRO A 191 -12.28 1.61 -9.96
C PRO A 191 -12.21 2.79 -8.96
N LEU A 192 -13.03 2.76 -7.91
CA LEU A 192 -13.06 3.82 -6.89
C LEU A 192 -11.85 3.70 -5.96
N LEU A 193 -11.09 4.80 -5.84
CA LEU A 193 -9.89 4.93 -5.00
C LEU A 193 -10.24 5.18 -3.53
N TRP A 194 -11.24 4.49 -2.98
CA TRP A 194 -11.72 4.69 -1.61
C TRP A 194 -10.59 4.69 -0.58
N ARG A 195 -9.74 3.65 -0.58
CA ARG A 195 -8.66 3.50 0.40
C ARG A 195 -7.61 4.61 0.29
N ALA A 196 -7.32 5.10 -0.91
CA ALA A 196 -6.39 6.22 -1.10
C ALA A 196 -7.03 7.56 -0.69
N ALA A 197 -8.34 7.72 -0.91
CA ALA A 197 -9.08 8.88 -0.47
C ALA A 197 -9.16 9.00 1.06
N LEU A 198 -9.22 7.88 1.79
CA LEU A 198 -9.19 7.87 3.26
C LEU A 198 -7.86 8.37 3.88
N LEU A 199 -6.80 8.54 3.07
CA LEU A 199 -5.50 9.02 3.54
C LEU A 199 -5.35 10.55 3.48
N TYR A 200 -6.37 11.26 3.01
CA TYR A 200 -6.46 12.73 2.99
C TYR A 200 -7.34 13.22 4.13
#